data_AF-A0A522B5E7-F1
#
_entry.id   AF-A0A522B5E7-F1
#
_cell.length_a   1.000
_cell.length_b   1.000
_cell.length_c   1.000
_cell.angle_alpha   90.00
_cell.angle_beta   90.00
_cell.angle_gamma   90.00
#
_symmetry.space_group_name_H-M   'P 1'
#
loop_
_entity.id
_entity.type
_entity.pdbx_description
1 polymer ?
#
loop_
_entity_poly.entity_id
_entity_poly.type
_entity_poly.pdbx_seq_one_letter_code
_entity_poly.pdbx_strand_id
1 'polypeptide(L)'
;DGMGDPRVVPLVLALLAVTSLLVAPATNLVSRKIETRADVHSLDLTRDAATFAAIQKRLAITNISDLDPHPVAYWFFATHPGVTERLALAREWQRLRG
;
A
#
# COMPACT_ATOMS: atom_id res chain seq x y z
N ASP A 1 8.85 -40.51 12.97
CA ASP A 1 8.14 -39.28 13.34
C ASP A 1 9.10 -38.33 14.04
N GLY A 2 9.58 -37.30 13.35
CA GLY A 2 10.60 -36.37 13.87
C GLY A 2 10.69 -35.11 13.01
N MET A 3 11.57 -34.16 13.37
CA MET A 3 11.68 -32.85 12.70
C MET A 3 12.02 -32.91 11.19
N GLY A 4 12.48 -34.06 10.68
CA GLY A 4 12.74 -34.31 9.25
C GLY A 4 11.62 -35.04 8.50
N ASP A 5 10.43 -35.21 9.08
CA ASP A 5 9.31 -35.86 8.40
C ASP A 5 8.67 -34.92 7.35
N PRO A 6 8.66 -35.28 6.06
CA PRO A 6 8.06 -34.45 5.01
C PRO A 6 6.56 -34.16 5.22
N ARG A 7 5.86 -34.96 6.04
CA ARG A 7 4.44 -34.74 6.39
C ARG A 7 4.23 -33.50 7.25
N VAL A 8 5.27 -32.95 7.87
CA VAL A 8 5.20 -31.73 8.68
C VAL A 8 5.24 -30.46 7.81
N VAL A 9 5.74 -30.56 6.57
CA VAL A 9 5.91 -29.40 5.67
C VAL A 9 4.59 -28.64 5.42
N PRO A 10 3.45 -29.29 5.09
CA PRO A 10 2.20 -28.58 4.88
C PRO A 10 1.72 -27.81 6.12
N LEU A 11 1.93 -28.38 7.31
CA LEU A 11 1.56 -27.73 8.57
C LEU A 11 2.40 -26.47 8.81
N VAL A 12 3.72 -26.55 8.60
CA VAL A 12 4.61 -25.40 8.73
C VAL A 12 4.23 -24.30 7.73
N LEU A 13 3.97 -24.65 6.47
CA LEU A 13 3.52 -23.69 5.46
C LEU A 13 2.19 -23.03 5.85
N ALA A 14 1.23 -23.81 6.38
CA ALA A 14 -0.05 -23.28 6.86
C ALA A 14 0.14 -22.29 8.01
N LEU A 15 1.00 -22.62 8.99
CA LEU A 15 1.32 -21.74 10.11
C LEU A 15 1.99 -20.44 9.64
N LEU A 16 2.93 -20.52 8.69
CA LEU A 16 3.56 -19.36 8.09
C LEU A 16 2.55 -18.49 7.35
N ALA A 17 1.65 -19.08 6.57
CA ALA A 17 0.61 -18.34 5.85
C ALA A 17 -0.36 -17.62 6.79
N VAL A 18 -0.87 -18.31 7.82
CA VAL A 18 -1.77 -17.72 8.82
C VAL A 18 -1.07 -16.61 9.59
N THR A 19 0.17 -16.84 10.03
CA THR A 19 0.95 -15.83 10.76
C THR A 19 1.20 -14.61 9.88
N SER A 20 1.55 -14.81 8.60
CA SER A 20 1.77 -13.72 7.65
C SER A 20 0.50 -12.89 7.45
N LEU A 21 -0.65 -13.56 7.30
CA LEU A 21 -1.94 -12.88 7.15
C LEU A 21 -2.29 -12.04 8.39
N LEU A 22 -2.07 -12.58 9.59
CA LEU A 22 -2.35 -11.87 10.85
C LEU A 22 -1.46 -10.65 11.07
N VAL A 23 -0.20 -10.72 10.63
CA VAL A 23 0.76 -9.61 10.76
C VAL A 23 0.59 -8.57 9.64
N ALA A 24 0.03 -8.96 8.49
CA ALA A 24 -0.08 -8.12 7.29
C ALA A 24 -0.64 -6.70 7.54
N PRO A 25 -1.72 -6.49 8.33
CA PRO A 25 -2.24 -5.14 8.56
C PRO A 25 -1.20 -4.20 9.21
N ALA A 26 -0.37 -4.70 10.13
CA ALA A 26 0.66 -3.92 10.79
C ALA A 26 1.79 -3.56 9.82
N THR A 27 2.27 -4.52 9.03
CA THR A 27 3.33 -4.28 8.02
C THR A 27 2.84 -3.36 6.92
N ASN A 28 1.61 -3.55 6.45
CA ASN A 28 0.99 -2.70 5.43
C ASN A 28 0.80 -1.27 5.93
N LEU A 29 0.41 -1.05 7.19
CA LEU A 29 0.32 0.28 7.78
C LEU A 29 1.69 1.00 7.78
N VAL A 30 2.76 0.30 8.16
CA VAL A 30 4.12 0.86 8.12
C VAL A 30 4.53 1.19 6.69
N SER A 31 4.26 0.29 5.74
CA SER A 31 4.50 0.50 4.32
C SER A 31 3.79 1.76 3.80
N ARG A 32 2.48 1.89 4.05
CA ARG A 32 1.69 3.06 3.64
C ARG A 32 2.20 4.37 4.25
N LYS A 33 2.69 4.35 5.49
CA LYS A 33 3.32 5.53 6.11
C LYS A 33 4.65 5.92 5.44
N ILE A 34 5.44 4.95 5.00
CA ILE A 34 6.68 5.21 4.27
C ILE A 34 6.35 5.85 2.91
N GLU A 35 5.45 5.23 2.15
CA GLU A 35 4.99 5.74 0.86
C GLU A 35 4.38 7.14 0.95
N THR A 36 3.54 7.39 1.96
CA THR A 36 2.95 8.72 2.20
C THR A 36 4.03 9.79 2.43
N ARG A 37 5.09 9.46 3.19
CA ARG A 37 6.22 10.38 3.39
C ARG A 37 7.01 10.59 2.10
N ALA A 38 7.18 9.55 1.30
CA ALA A 38 7.84 9.66 0.00
C ALA A 38 7.04 10.54 -0.96
N ASP A 39 5.71 10.42 -0.97
CA ASP A 39 4.82 11.28 -1.76
C ASP A 39 4.95 12.74 -1.37
N VAL A 40 4.87 13.05 -0.07
CA VAL A 40 5.07 14.42 0.43
C VAL A 40 6.45 14.95 0.08
N HIS A 41 7.50 14.13 0.23
CA HIS A 41 8.86 14.51 -0.14
C HIS A 41 8.99 14.82 -1.66
N SER A 42 8.35 14.02 -2.52
CA SER A 42 8.35 14.24 -3.96
C SER A 42 7.65 15.54 -4.35
N LEU A 43 6.56 15.88 -3.67
CA LEU A 43 5.85 17.14 -3.84
C LEU A 43 6.68 18.33 -3.34
N ASP A 44 7.31 18.20 -2.18
CA ASP A 44 8.20 19.23 -1.63
C ASP A 44 9.39 19.54 -2.55
N LEU A 45 9.93 18.50 -3.20
CA LEU A 45 11.07 18.60 -4.11
C LEU A 45 10.70 19.17 -5.48
N THR A 46 9.63 18.68 -6.09
CA THR A 46 9.26 19.03 -7.47
C THR A 46 8.38 20.27 -7.55
N ARG A 47 7.64 20.58 -6.47
CA ARG A 47 6.62 21.65 -6.41
C ARG A 47 5.56 21.55 -7.50
N ASP A 48 5.29 20.35 -8.01
CA ASP A 48 4.35 20.13 -9.11
C ASP A 48 3.27 19.09 -8.73
N ALA A 49 2.27 19.57 -7.99
CA ALA A 49 1.12 18.75 -7.59
C ALA A 49 0.27 18.29 -8.79
N ALA A 50 0.26 19.05 -9.88
CA ALA A 50 -0.52 18.72 -11.07
C ALA A 50 0.08 17.51 -11.80
N THR A 51 1.39 17.49 -12.00
CA THR A 51 2.11 16.35 -12.59
C THR A 51 2.05 15.13 -11.67
N PHE A 52 2.21 15.29 -10.36
CA PHE A 52 2.02 14.20 -9.41
C PHE A 52 0.65 13.54 -9.58
N ALA A 53 -0.43 14.35 -9.58
CA ALA A 53 -1.79 13.85 -9.76
C ALA A 53 -2.02 13.19 -11.12
N ALA A 54 -1.43 13.74 -12.20
CA ALA A 54 -1.52 13.17 -13.54
C ALA A 54 -0.90 11.77 -13.62
N ILE A 55 0.28 11.57 -13.00
CA ILE A 55 0.95 10.26 -12.95
C ILE A 55 0.10 9.26 -12.16
N GLN A 56 -0.44 9.64 -11.00
CA GLN A 56 -1.30 8.75 -10.21
C GLN A 56 -2.54 8.30 -11.00
N LYS A 57 -3.21 9.23 -11.70
CA LYS A 57 -4.37 8.91 -12.56
C LYS A 57 -3.98 7.99 -13.70
N ARG A 58 -2.85 8.26 -14.37
CA ARG A 58 -2.37 7.42 -15.48
C ARG A 58 -2.10 5.99 -15.02
N LEU A 59 -1.42 5.82 -13.90
CA LEU A 59 -1.15 4.50 -13.32
C LEU A 59 -2.45 3.77 -12.96
N ALA A 60 -3.41 4.48 -12.35
CA ALA A 60 -4.70 3.90 -11.99
C ALA A 60 -5.45 3.34 -13.21
N ILE A 61 -5.49 4.11 -14.29
CA ILE A 61 -6.15 3.73 -15.54
C ILE A 61 -5.42 2.56 -16.19
N THR A 62 -4.10 2.64 -16.33
CA THR A 62 -3.29 1.60 -16.97
C THR A 62 -3.39 0.26 -16.23
N ASN A 63 -3.46 0.30 -14.89
CA ASN A 63 -3.53 -0.92 -14.09
C ASN A 63 -4.97 -1.38 -13.80
N ILE A 64 -6.00 -0.68 -14.29
CA ILE A 64 -7.41 -0.95 -13.97
C ILE A 64 -7.57 -1.05 -12.43
N SER A 65 -7.03 -0.06 -11.73
CA SER A 65 -6.97 -0.08 -10.27
C SER A 65 -8.37 0.08 -9.67
N ASP A 66 -8.63 -0.70 -8.62
CA ASP A 66 -9.80 -0.50 -7.77
C ASP A 66 -9.66 0.82 -7.00
N LEU A 67 -10.65 1.71 -7.15
CA LEU A 67 -10.65 3.04 -6.53
C LEU A 67 -11.40 3.06 -5.19
N ASP A 68 -12.14 2.01 -4.88
CA ASP A 68 -12.94 1.87 -3.65
C ASP A 68 -12.86 0.43 -3.13
N PRO A 69 -11.65 -0.07 -2.79
CA PRO A 69 -11.49 -1.43 -2.31
C PRO A 69 -12.21 -1.62 -0.97
N HIS A 70 -12.84 -2.77 -0.80
CA HIS A 70 -13.49 -3.12 0.47
C HIS A 70 -12.49 -2.99 1.64
N PRO A 71 -12.88 -2.41 2.80
CA PRO A 71 -11.94 -2.11 3.88
C PRO A 71 -11.11 -3.30 4.35
N VAL A 72 -11.70 -4.50 4.39
CA VAL A 72 -10.96 -5.74 4.74
C VAL A 72 -9.82 -6.01 3.75
N ALA A 73 -10.09 -5.89 2.44
CA ALA A 73 -9.06 -6.11 1.44
C ALA A 73 -7.97 -5.03 1.53
N TYR A 74 -8.35 -3.77 1.77
CA TYR A 74 -7.41 -2.68 1.96
C TYR A 74 -6.48 -2.92 3.17
N TRP A 75 -7.02 -3.33 4.32
CA TRP A 75 -6.20 -3.58 5.51
C TRP A 75 -5.23 -4.75 5.33
N PHE A 76 -5.69 -5.88 4.81
CA PHE A 76 -4.87 -7.09 4.71
C PHE A 76 -3.94 -7.11 3.51
N PHE A 77 -4.26 -6.41 2.41
CA PHE A 77 -3.51 -6.57 1.15
C PHE A 77 -2.96 -5.26 0.55
N ALA A 78 -3.47 -4.08 0.91
CA ALA A 78 -2.95 -2.83 0.33
C ALA A 78 -1.64 -2.40 1.00
N THR A 79 -0.53 -2.62 0.29
CA THR A 79 0.82 -2.22 0.73
C THR A 79 1.10 -0.72 0.54
N HIS A 80 0.31 -0.04 -0.30
CA HIS A 80 0.47 1.38 -0.64
C HIS A 80 -0.86 2.12 -0.43
N PRO A 81 -0.83 3.45 -0.23
CA PRO A 81 -2.04 4.26 -0.20
C PRO A 81 -2.80 4.15 -1.53
N GLY A 82 -4.13 4.22 -1.46
CA GLY A 82 -4.99 4.19 -2.64
C GLY A 82 -4.78 5.42 -3.53
N VAL A 83 -5.12 5.32 -4.81
CA VAL A 83 -5.00 6.45 -5.76
C VAL A 83 -5.82 7.65 -5.27
N THR A 84 -7.02 7.41 -4.73
CA THR A 84 -7.90 8.44 -4.16
C THR A 84 -7.25 9.16 -2.96
N GLU A 85 -6.57 8.42 -2.08
CA GLU A 85 -5.81 8.95 -0.95
C GLU A 85 -4.64 9.82 -1.41
N ARG A 86 -3.86 9.35 -2.39
CA ARG A 86 -2.71 10.11 -2.95
C ARG A 86 -3.16 11.39 -3.66
N LEU A 87 -4.28 11.34 -4.38
CA LEU A 87 -4.86 12.55 -5.00
C LEU A 87 -5.40 13.53 -3.96
N ALA A 88 -5.98 13.04 -2.86
CA ALA A 88 -6.38 13.89 -1.74
C ALA A 88 -5.17 14.54 -1.06
N LEU A 89 -4.10 13.78 -0.85
CA LEU A 89 -2.83 14.28 -0.32
C LEU A 89 -2.22 15.37 -1.20
N ALA A 90 -2.20 15.18 -2.52
CA ALA A 90 -1.68 16.20 -3.44
C ALA A 90 -2.49 17.50 -3.41
N ARG A 91 -3.83 17.41 -3.36
CA ARG A 91 -4.71 18.59 -3.20
C ARG A 91 -4.46 19.33 -1.89
N GLU A 92 -4.34 18.58 -0.80
CA GLU A 92 -4.11 19.16 0.52
C GLU A 92 -2.72 19.79 0.64
N TRP A 93 -1.71 19.12 0.10
CA TRP A 93 -0.36 19.67 0.00
C TRP A 93 -0.35 20.99 -0.78
N GLN A 94 -1.03 21.05 -1.93
CA GLN A 94 -1.14 22.28 -2.73
C GLN A 94 -1.86 23.40 -1.98
N ARG A 95 -2.92 23.08 -1.22
CA ARG A 95 -3.65 24.05 -0.40
C ARG A 95 -2.78 24.66 0.71
N LEU A 96 -1.86 23.87 1.28
CA LEU A 96 -1.02 24.28 2.41
C LEU A 96 0.31 24.91 2.00
N ARG A 97 0.84 24.57 0.81
CA ARG A 97 2.22 24.86 0.40
C ARG A 97 2.39 25.38 -1.03
N GLY A 98 1.33 25.36 -1.84
CA GLY A 98 1.29 26.03 -3.15
C GLY A 98 1.06 27.52 -2.99
#